data_AF-A0A806JCA7-F1
#
_entry.id   AF-A0A806JCA7-F1
#
_cell.length_a   1.000
_cell.length_b   1.000
_cell.length_c   1.000
_cell.angle_alpha   90.00
_cell.angle_beta   90.00
_cell.angle_gamma   90.00
#
_symmetry.space_group_name_H-M   'P 1'
#
loop_
_entity.id
_entity.type
_entity.pdbx_description
1 polymer ?
#
loop_
_entity_poly.entity_id
_entity_poly.type
_entity_poly.pdbx_seq_one_letter_code
_entity_poly.pdbx_strand_id
1 'polypeptide(L)'
;MANLSPDEAIELAYDIFLEMASDNLEPADILLFNLQFEERGAVEMVETSENWEQEIGVLIDPDAFAEVWIGLINQNDEMDDIFARF
;
A
#
# COMPACT_ATOMS: atom_id res chain seq x y z
N MET A 1 -22.44 -4.47 -6.74
CA MET A 1 -21.35 -3.60 -6.24
C MET A 1 -20.35 -3.53 -7.38
N ALA A 2 -20.00 -2.33 -7.85
CA ALA A 2 -18.94 -2.22 -8.83
C ALA A 2 -17.65 -2.58 -8.10
N ASN A 3 -17.07 -3.74 -8.41
CA ASN A 3 -15.70 -4.00 -8.01
C ASN A 3 -14.87 -2.91 -8.68
N LEU A 4 -14.15 -2.11 -7.89
CA LEU A 4 -13.12 -1.23 -8.42
C LEU A 4 -12.19 -2.11 -9.25
N SER A 5 -11.87 -1.66 -10.46
CA SER A 5 -10.84 -2.32 -11.25
C SER A 5 -9.53 -2.27 -10.44
N PRO A 6 -8.63 -3.25 -10.56
CA PRO A 6 -7.35 -3.24 -9.84
C PRO A 6 -6.59 -1.91 -10.02
N ASP A 7 -6.61 -1.37 -11.24
CA ASP A 7 -6.01 -0.07 -11.55
C ASP A 7 -6.69 1.10 -10.79
N GLU A 8 -8.03 1.12 -10.72
CA GLU A 8 -8.78 2.16 -10.00
C GLU A 8 -8.54 2.10 -8.48
N ALA A 9 -8.37 0.89 -7.94
CA ALA A 9 -8.04 0.71 -6.54
C ALA A 9 -6.61 1.19 -6.23
N ILE A 10 -5.66 0.92 -7.12
CA ILE A 10 -4.27 1.40 -7.02
C ILE A 10 -4.22 2.93 -7.08
N GLU A 11 -4.87 3.54 -8.08
CA GLU A 11 -4.94 5.01 -8.20
C GLU A 11 -5.56 5.64 -6.95
N LEU A 12 -6.68 5.09 -6.47
CA LEU A 12 -7.34 5.58 -5.26
C LEU A 12 -6.46 5.45 -4.01
N ALA A 13 -5.82 4.31 -3.81
CA ALA A 13 -4.93 4.09 -2.68
C ALA A 13 -3.73 5.04 -2.72
N TYR A 14 -3.20 5.30 -3.92
CA TYR A 14 -2.11 6.25 -4.10
C TYR A 14 -2.53 7.69 -3.78
N ASP A 15 -3.70 8.13 -4.23
CA ASP A 15 -4.24 9.46 -3.91
C ASP A 15 -4.46 9.62 -2.39
N ILE A 16 -5.09 8.64 -1.74
CA ILE A 16 -5.29 8.63 -0.28
C ILE A 16 -3.95 8.67 0.45
N PHE A 17 -2.98 7.89 -0.02
CA PHE A 17 -1.64 7.89 0.55
C PHE A 17 -0.99 9.26 0.47
N LEU A 18 -1.04 9.94 -0.67
CA LEU A 18 -0.44 11.28 -0.80
C LEU A 18 -1.11 12.29 0.14
N GLU A 19 -2.43 12.21 0.32
CA GLU A 19 -3.16 13.06 1.26
C GLU A 19 -2.79 12.77 2.72
N MET A 20 -2.58 11.50 3.08
CA MET A 20 -2.30 11.09 4.46
C MET A 20 -0.81 11.07 4.80
N ALA A 21 0.07 10.95 3.81
CA ALA A 21 1.50 10.72 4.01
C ALA A 21 2.17 11.90 4.70
N SER A 22 1.83 13.14 4.36
CA SER A 22 2.41 14.32 5.00
C SER A 22 2.17 14.37 6.51
N ASP A 23 1.07 13.79 6.96
CA ASP A 23 0.57 13.89 8.32
C ASP A 23 0.89 12.65 9.16
N ASN A 24 1.10 11.49 8.51
CA ASN A 24 1.30 10.20 9.19
C ASN A 24 2.69 9.58 8.99
N LEU A 25 3.43 9.93 7.93
CA LEU A 25 4.80 9.44 7.73
C LEU A 25 5.84 10.34 8.40
N GLU A 26 6.97 9.75 8.76
CA GLU A 26 8.09 10.52 9.26
C GLU A 26 8.68 11.40 8.15
N PRO A 27 9.20 12.60 8.47
CA PRO A 27 9.81 13.48 7.47
C PRO A 27 10.95 12.84 6.67
N ALA A 28 11.66 11.88 7.28
CA ALA A 28 12.71 11.11 6.61
C ALA A 28 12.14 10.17 5.54
N ASP A 29 11.02 9.51 5.84
CA ASP A 29 10.34 8.60 4.91
C ASP A 29 9.66 9.37 3.78
N ILE A 30 9.04 10.52 4.08
CA ILE A 30 8.49 11.42 3.05
C ILE A 30 9.59 11.88 2.11
N LEU A 31 10.77 12.23 2.62
CA LEU A 31 11.91 12.61 1.80
C LEU A 31 12.42 11.43 0.95
N LEU A 32 12.56 10.25 1.55
CA LEU A 32 12.99 9.05 0.85
C LEU A 32 12.02 8.67 -0.28
N PHE A 33 10.72 8.69 0.02
CA PHE A 33 9.65 8.51 -0.94
C PHE A 33 9.78 9.50 -2.10
N ASN A 34 9.80 10.81 -1.85
CA ASN A 34 9.89 11.79 -2.93
C ASN A 34 11.16 11.67 -3.79
N LEU A 35 12.27 11.16 -3.22
CA LEU A 35 13.52 11.00 -3.95
C LEU A 35 13.62 9.68 -4.72
N GLN A 36 13.08 8.59 -4.18
CA GLN A 36 13.26 7.25 -4.75
C GLN A 36 12.02 6.67 -5.40
N PHE A 37 10.83 7.19 -5.10
CA PHE A 37 9.58 6.63 -5.60
C PHE A 37 9.42 6.80 -7.11
N GLU A 38 9.99 7.84 -7.71
CA GLU A 38 9.96 8.00 -9.18
C GLU A 38 10.74 6.89 -9.90
N GLU A 39 11.80 6.35 -9.30
CA GLU A 39 12.65 5.32 -9.92
C GLU A 39 12.34 3.90 -9.42
N ARG A 40 11.97 3.76 -8.14
CA ARG A 40 11.82 2.48 -7.43
C ARG A 40 10.45 2.34 -6.76
N GLY A 41 9.56 3.30 -6.92
CA GLY A 41 8.23 3.26 -6.32
C GLY A 41 7.36 2.19 -6.95
N ALA A 42 6.69 1.42 -6.10
CA ALA A 42 5.71 0.44 -6.54
C ALA A 42 4.47 0.51 -5.66
N VAL A 43 3.32 0.31 -6.30
CA VAL A 43 2.04 0.11 -5.63
C VAL A 43 1.51 -1.24 -6.08
N GLU A 44 1.39 -2.17 -5.14
CA GLU A 44 0.91 -3.52 -5.42
C GLU A 44 -0.36 -3.82 -4.65
N MET A 45 -1.36 -4.35 -5.35
CA MET A 45 -2.54 -4.91 -4.73
C MET A 45 -2.25 -6.38 -4.42
N VAL A 46 -2.24 -6.72 -3.13
CA VAL A 46 -2.07 -8.08 -2.62
C VAL A 46 -3.43 -8.62 -2.17
N GLU A 47 -3.58 -9.95 -2.29
CA GLU A 47 -4.75 -10.63 -1.73
C GLU A 47 -4.69 -10.52 -0.20
N THR A 48 -5.81 -10.18 0.45
CA THR A 48 -5.84 -10.07 1.91
C THR A 48 -5.53 -11.43 2.52
N SER A 49 -4.48 -11.46 3.35
CA SER A 49 -4.07 -12.69 4.02
C SER A 49 -5.15 -13.19 4.97
N GLU A 50 -5.44 -14.49 5.03
CA GLU A 50 -6.45 -15.06 5.96
C GLU A 50 -6.15 -14.80 7.47
N ASN A 51 -4.99 -14.22 7.82
CA ASN A 51 -4.51 -14.03 9.18
C ASN A 51 -4.87 -12.68 9.84
N TRP A 52 -5.68 -11.81 9.22
CA TRP A 52 -6.12 -10.54 9.83
C TRP A 52 -6.83 -10.74 11.18
N GLU A 53 -7.49 -11.90 11.40
CA GLU A 53 -8.08 -12.28 12.69
C GLU A 53 -7.05 -12.32 13.83
N GLN A 54 -5.80 -12.73 13.56
CA GLN A 54 -4.76 -12.86 14.60
C GLN A 54 -4.07 -11.53 14.91
N GLU A 55 -3.94 -10.64 13.94
CA GLU A 55 -3.21 -9.38 14.09
C GLU A 55 -4.10 -8.25 14.65
N ILE A 56 -5.38 -8.19 14.27
CA ILE A 56 -6.24 -7.02 14.53
C ILE A 56 -7.52 -7.38 15.30
N GLY A 57 -7.82 -8.67 15.47
CA GLY A 57 -8.96 -9.16 16.24
C GLY A 57 -10.32 -8.89 15.59
N VAL A 58 -10.33 -8.61 14.28
CA VAL A 58 -11.53 -8.36 13.48
C VAL A 58 -11.58 -9.40 12.35
N LEU A 59 -12.74 -10.03 12.17
CA LEU A 59 -13.03 -10.86 11.00
C LEU A 59 -13.13 -9.96 9.77
N ILE A 60 -12.04 -9.88 9.01
CA ILE A 60 -12.04 -9.32 7.66
C ILE A 60 -12.26 -10.50 6.71
N ASP A 61 -13.27 -10.38 5.84
CA ASP A 61 -13.57 -11.40 4.84
C ASP A 61 -12.54 -11.28 3.70
N PRO A 62 -11.61 -12.23 3.53
CA PRO A 62 -10.50 -12.10 2.58
C PRO A 62 -10.97 -12.05 1.13
N ASP A 63 -12.18 -12.53 0.83
CA ASP A 63 -12.77 -12.43 -0.50
C ASP A 63 -13.45 -11.07 -0.75
N ALA A 64 -13.62 -10.24 0.29
CA ALA A 64 -14.31 -8.95 0.21
C ALA A 64 -13.37 -7.73 0.26
N PHE A 65 -12.10 -7.92 0.64
CA PHE A 65 -11.13 -6.85 0.81
C PHE A 65 -9.87 -7.13 0.00
N ALA A 66 -9.36 -6.11 -0.68
CA ALA A 66 -8.06 -6.15 -1.31
C ALA A 66 -7.12 -5.26 -0.50
N GLU A 67 -5.91 -5.75 -0.25
CA GLU A 67 -4.92 -5.00 0.50
C GLU A 67 -3.97 -4.33 -0.50
N VAL A 68 -3.65 -3.05 -0.29
CA VAL A 68 -2.76 -2.30 -1.20
C VAL A 68 -1.51 -1.86 -0.46
N TRP A 69 -0.35 -2.24 -0.99
CA TRP A 69 0.96 -1.90 -0.44
C TRP A 69 1.62 -0.81 -1.28
N ILE A 70 2.10 0.23 -0.61
CA ILE A 70 2.82 1.35 -1.23
C ILE A 70 4.23 1.38 -0.65
N GLY A 71 5.23 1.25 -1.51
CA GLY A 71 6.61 1.05 -1.09
C GLY A 71 7.64 1.28 -2.18
N LEU A 72 8.89 0.92 -1.88
CA LEU A 72 9.99 0.84 -2.83
C LEU A 72 10.32 -0.62 -3.12
N ILE A 73 10.59 -0.91 -4.39
CA ILE A 73 11.15 -2.19 -4.82
C ILE A 73 12.68 -2.14 -4.84
N ASN A 74 13.30 -3.27 -4.55
CA ASN A 74 14.73 -3.48 -4.68
C ASN A 74 15.11 -3.88 -6.12
N GLN A 75 16.40 -4.20 -6.33
CA GLN A 75 16.91 -4.58 -7.65
C GLN A 75 16.40 -5.94 -8.15
N ASN A 76 15.73 -6.71 -7.29
CA ASN A 76 15.11 -7.99 -7.62
C ASN A 76 13.59 -7.87 -7.83
N ASP A 77 13.06 -6.65 -7.94
CA ASP A 77 11.62 -6.36 -8.00
C ASP A 77 10.84 -6.82 -6.75
N GLU A 78 11.51 -6.92 -5.59
CA GLU A 78 10.86 -7.26 -4.32
C GLU A 78 10.64 -5.98 -3.50
N MET A 79 9.43 -5.80 -2.95
CA MET A 79 9.10 -4.69 -2.07
C MET A 79 9.73 -4.90 -0.69
N ASP A 80 10.83 -4.21 -0.40
CA ASP A 80 11.58 -4.31 0.86
C ASP A 80 11.31 -3.15 1.82
N ASP A 81 10.98 -1.97 1.29
CA ASP A 81 10.58 -0.79 2.07
C ASP A 81 9.10 -0.47 1.82
N ILE A 82 8.26 -0.66 2.85
CA ILE A 82 6.81 -0.39 2.77
C ILE A 82 6.49 0.87 3.57
N PHE A 83 5.93 1.88 2.90
CA PHE A 83 5.51 3.13 3.53
C PHE A 83 4.08 3.07 4.08
N ALA A 84 3.18 2.36 3.39
CA ALA A 84 1.79 2.20 3.83
C ALA A 84 1.15 0.90 3.32
N ARG A 85 0.14 0.46 4.07
CA ARG A 85 -0.75 -0.66 3.72
C ARG A 85 -2.20 -0.22 3.96
N PHE A 86 -3.07 -0.49 2.99
CA PHE A 86 -4.50 -0.14 3.01
C PHE A 86 -5.37 -1.38 2.96
#